data_AF-A0A7V0J0C3-F1
#
_entry.id   AF-A0A7V0J0C3-F1
#
_cell.length_a   1.000
_cell.length_b   1.000
_cell.length_c   1.000
_cell.angle_alpha   90.00
_cell.angle_beta   90.00
_cell.angle_gamma   90.00
#
_symmetry.space_group_name_H-M   'P 1'
#
loop_
_entity.id
_entity.type
_entity.pdbx_description
1 polymer ?
#
loop_
_entity_poly.entity_id
_entity_poly.type
_entity_poly.pdbx_seq_one_letter_code
_entity_poly.pdbx_strand_id
1 'polypeptide(L)'
;MLFLLINTAILSAGIIPKESGEYHIKAKKVTHLEKSKAYILTDGTITRGSLSISADTMIINGQRLNAYGKVFLFDGTNKVWAKRLLFNLNTQKGIIDDAVFYVKSQHLFIRANRSYKISAKSYILGKFSLTGCGNPKKPFDFCPDWQIVGSSAKIVKGKYIKTLNDRMLVRSTPVLYFPYIYRNLNKKRRTGLLFPSFGYSTHYGFRYNQPFFLVLGRSMDMTFDLKEQSKNGIGIDIEHRYAASRQIGGKTFISYLRKKGQGVEKGKNIWNISSTHHYNFQHGRILAQYNHISSRSHYGDLNNSNVDFYTSRYVRSQFLADYNYRNWNFGIHTFLYQDLDSTDDSHTLQSLPEIVIKNNDTKIKGTPLYWSLDSHFTNFYRKEGNKGISADATPAVKFPYNIGAFRFSDVLKADTAFYRNN
;
A
#
# COMPACT_ATOMS: atom_id res chain seq x y z
N MET A 1 -2.24 -10.26 13.43
CA MET A 1 -2.98 -10.47 12.16
C MET A 1 -4.11 -9.44 12.08
N LEU A 2 -3.76 -8.20 11.73
CA LEU A 2 -4.60 -7.01 11.47
C LEU A 2 -3.53 -5.92 11.25
N PHE A 3 -3.06 -5.60 10.06
CA PHE A 3 -3.68 -4.74 9.07
C PHE A 3 -2.90 -4.94 7.76
N LEU A 4 -3.12 -6.06 7.11
CA LEU A 4 -2.86 -6.21 5.68
C LEU A 4 -4.24 -6.31 5.06
N LEU A 5 -4.63 -5.26 4.35
CA LEU A 5 -5.57 -5.24 3.24
C LEU A 5 -5.84 -3.77 2.99
N ILE A 6 -5.30 -3.25 1.89
CA ILE A 6 -6.04 -2.52 0.84
C ILE A 6 -5.00 -2.35 -0.29
N ASN A 7 -4.92 -3.37 -1.13
CA ASN A 7 -4.48 -3.21 -2.50
C ASN A 7 -5.75 -3.22 -3.37
N THR A 8 -5.83 -2.24 -4.27
CA THR A 8 -6.60 -2.20 -5.52
C THR A 8 -8.06 -2.68 -5.55
N ALA A 9 -8.99 -1.76 -5.79
CA ALA A 9 -9.95 -1.88 -6.90
C ALA A 9 -10.65 -0.53 -7.17
N ILE A 10 -10.47 -0.07 -8.41
CA ILE A 10 -11.34 0.72 -9.28
C ILE A 10 -12.57 1.35 -8.60
N LEU A 11 -12.60 2.68 -8.53
CA LEU A 11 -13.88 3.41 -8.54
C LEU A 11 -14.00 4.05 -9.90
N SER A 12 -14.92 3.49 -10.69
CA SER A 12 -15.59 4.21 -11.77
C SER A 12 -15.92 5.62 -11.29
N ALA A 13 -15.56 6.61 -12.11
CA ALA A 13 -16.14 7.93 -12.03
C ALA A 13 -17.64 7.82 -12.38
N GLY A 14 -18.42 7.33 -11.41
CA GLY A 14 -19.86 7.47 -11.44
C GLY A 14 -20.18 8.93 -11.20
N ILE A 15 -20.38 9.67 -12.29
CA ILE A 15 -21.16 10.89 -12.29
C ILE A 15 -22.51 10.46 -11.67
N ILE A 16 -22.72 10.76 -10.39
CA ILE A 16 -24.06 10.61 -9.81
C ILE A 16 -24.90 11.67 -10.53
N PRO A 17 -25.88 11.28 -11.36
CA PRO A 17 -26.74 12.26 -12.01
C PRO A 17 -27.40 13.07 -10.91
N LYS A 18 -27.54 14.37 -11.12
CA LYS A 18 -28.44 15.18 -10.32
C LYS A 18 -29.85 14.68 -10.66
N GLU A 19 -30.37 13.70 -9.92
CA GLU A 19 -31.69 13.12 -10.18
C GLU A 19 -32.75 14.23 -10.10
N SER A 20 -33.16 14.70 -11.28
CA SER A 20 -34.35 15.51 -11.49
C SER A 20 -35.54 14.58 -11.41
N GLY A 21 -36.34 14.73 -10.36
CA GLY A 21 -37.52 13.93 -10.10
C GLY A 21 -38.31 14.53 -8.95
N GLU A 22 -39.61 14.32 -8.97
CA GLU A 22 -40.51 14.77 -7.93
C GLU A 22 -40.27 13.97 -6.64
N TYR A 23 -40.62 14.58 -5.50
CA TYR A 23 -40.65 13.87 -4.23
C TYR A 23 -41.95 13.08 -4.14
N HIS A 24 -41.84 11.75 -4.03
CA HIS A 24 -42.99 10.92 -3.70
C HIS A 24 -43.14 10.83 -2.19
N ILE A 25 -44.34 11.14 -1.71
CA ILE A 25 -44.67 11.15 -0.29
C ILE A 25 -45.69 10.05 -0.02
N LYS A 26 -45.42 9.19 0.95
CA LYS A 26 -46.35 8.21 1.50
C LYS A 26 -46.45 8.43 3.00
N ALA A 27 -47.64 8.42 3.57
CA ALA A 27 -47.84 8.57 5.01
C ALA A 27 -49.11 7.86 5.44
N LYS A 28 -49.19 7.46 6.70
CA LYS A 28 -50.41 6.90 7.28
C LYS A 28 -51.50 7.95 7.46
N LYS A 29 -51.09 9.16 7.82
CA LYS A 29 -51.98 10.32 7.97
C LYS A 29 -51.28 11.58 7.46
N VAL A 30 -52.02 12.42 6.76
CA VAL A 30 -51.59 13.74 6.30
C VAL A 30 -52.53 14.79 6.86
N THR A 31 -51.99 15.78 7.55
CA THR A 31 -52.74 16.94 8.06
C THR A 31 -52.16 18.21 7.44
N HIS A 32 -53.00 19.01 6.79
CA HIS A 32 -52.61 20.31 6.26
C HIS A 32 -52.92 21.42 7.26
N LEU A 33 -51.94 22.28 7.53
CA LEU A 33 -52.07 23.47 8.36
C LEU A 33 -52.14 24.70 7.46
N GLU A 34 -53.34 25.19 7.17
CA GLU A 34 -53.57 26.29 6.23
C GLU A 34 -52.80 27.57 6.59
N LYS A 35 -52.84 27.98 7.86
CA LYS A 35 -52.18 29.22 8.34
C LYS A 35 -50.67 29.23 8.09
N SER A 36 -50.01 28.08 8.19
CA SER A 36 -48.55 27.95 8.04
C SER A 36 -48.12 27.33 6.71
N LYS A 37 -49.09 26.96 5.85
CA LYS A 37 -48.88 26.18 4.61
C LYS A 37 -48.01 24.94 4.84
N ALA A 38 -48.16 24.31 6.01
CA ALA A 38 -47.35 23.18 6.43
C ALA A 38 -48.13 21.88 6.34
N TYR A 39 -47.45 20.80 5.99
CA TYR A 39 -48.00 19.44 5.97
C TYR A 39 -47.38 18.63 7.10
N ILE A 40 -48.20 18.02 7.94
CA ILE A 40 -47.78 17.07 8.97
C ILE A 40 -48.07 15.67 8.45
N LEU A 41 -47.04 14.82 8.41
CA LEU A 41 -47.12 13.42 8.03
C LEU A 41 -46.86 12.56 9.26
N THR A 42 -47.74 11.60 9.54
CA THR A 42 -47.53 10.56 10.56
C THR A 42 -47.13 9.27 9.88
N ASP A 43 -46.09 8.60 10.39
CA ASP A 43 -45.44 7.43 9.78
C ASP A 43 -45.12 7.68 8.30
N GLY A 44 -44.43 8.80 8.06
CA GLY A 44 -44.18 9.34 6.74
C GLY A 44 -42.91 8.77 6.11
N THR A 45 -42.94 8.55 4.80
CA THR A 45 -41.79 8.22 3.95
C THR A 45 -41.78 9.16 2.73
N ILE A 46 -40.63 9.77 2.49
CA ILE A 46 -40.35 10.66 1.37
C ILE A 46 -39.24 10.02 0.54
N THR A 47 -39.48 9.83 -0.76
CA THR A 47 -38.50 9.26 -1.69
C THR A 47 -38.26 10.17 -2.88
N ARG A 48 -37.01 10.27 -3.33
CA ARG A 48 -36.62 10.92 -4.58
C ARG A 48 -35.40 10.19 -5.15
N GLY A 49 -35.62 9.47 -6.23
CA GLY A 49 -34.62 8.59 -6.83
C GLY A 49 -34.03 7.63 -5.80
N SER A 50 -32.71 7.64 -5.56
CA SER A 50 -32.08 6.75 -4.56
C SER A 50 -32.23 7.21 -3.10
N LEU A 51 -32.68 8.45 -2.86
CA LEU A 51 -32.86 9.01 -1.53
C LEU A 51 -34.22 8.61 -0.95
N SER A 52 -34.22 8.00 0.23
CA SER A 52 -35.41 7.70 1.04
C SER A 52 -35.24 8.25 2.45
N ILE A 53 -36.26 8.92 2.96
CA ILE A 53 -36.31 9.44 4.34
C ILE A 53 -37.62 8.96 4.96
N SER A 54 -37.58 8.36 6.13
CA SER A 54 -38.76 7.91 6.89
C SER A 54 -38.68 8.33 8.35
N ALA A 55 -39.80 8.62 8.99
CA ALA A 55 -39.88 9.03 10.39
C ALA A 55 -41.31 8.88 10.95
N ASP A 56 -41.43 8.84 12.27
CA ASP A 56 -42.71 8.79 12.98
C ASP A 56 -43.53 10.07 12.72
N THR A 57 -42.88 11.23 12.68
CA THR A 57 -43.51 12.51 12.34
C THR A 57 -42.63 13.34 11.41
N MET A 58 -43.22 13.87 10.34
CA MET A 58 -42.56 14.81 9.42
C MET A 58 -43.39 16.07 9.25
N ILE A 59 -42.76 17.23 9.35
CA ILE A 59 -43.38 18.53 9.11
C ILE A 59 -42.69 19.14 7.89
N ILE A 60 -43.45 19.35 6.82
CA ILE A 60 -42.97 19.95 5.58
C ILE A 60 -43.54 21.36 5.47
N ASN A 61 -42.68 22.36 5.34
CA ASN A 61 -43.06 23.74 5.03
C ASN A 61 -42.22 24.23 3.84
N GLY A 62 -42.85 24.28 2.66
CA GLY A 62 -42.17 24.54 1.38
C GLY A 62 -41.05 23.52 1.13
N GLN A 63 -39.80 23.97 1.14
CA GLN A 63 -38.63 23.12 0.94
C GLN A 63 -38.00 22.61 2.25
N ARG A 64 -38.52 23.00 3.42
CA ARG A 64 -38.00 22.58 4.73
C ARG A 64 -38.74 21.35 5.22
N LEU A 65 -37.99 20.33 5.60
CA LEU A 65 -38.43 19.08 6.22
C LEU A 65 -37.88 19.01 7.63
N ASN A 66 -38.76 18.91 8.62
CA ASN A 66 -38.41 18.60 9.99
C ASN A 66 -38.98 17.22 10.34
N ALA A 67 -38.11 16.23 10.51
CA ALA A 67 -38.49 14.86 10.83
C ALA A 67 -38.06 14.48 12.26
N TYR A 68 -38.94 13.80 12.97
CA TYR A 68 -38.79 13.41 14.38
C TYR A 68 -39.24 11.98 14.60
N GLY A 69 -38.58 11.28 15.52
CA GLY A 69 -38.95 9.92 15.91
C GLY A 69 -38.52 8.90 14.86
N LYS A 70 -37.68 7.95 15.28
CA LYS A 70 -37.11 6.86 14.45
C LYS A 70 -36.74 7.31 13.03
N VAL A 71 -36.06 8.45 12.90
CA VAL A 71 -35.70 8.98 11.60
C VAL A 71 -34.71 8.02 10.95
N PHE A 72 -35.02 7.59 9.74
CA PHE A 72 -34.17 6.75 8.93
C PHE A 72 -33.98 7.40 7.56
N LEU A 73 -32.72 7.56 7.15
CA LEU A 73 -32.34 8.08 5.84
C LEU A 73 -31.47 7.05 5.13
N PHE A 74 -31.77 6.82 3.86
CA PHE A 74 -31.01 5.98 2.96
C PHE A 74 -30.71 6.76 1.69
N ASP A 75 -29.43 6.83 1.30
CA ASP A 75 -28.99 7.59 0.10
C ASP A 75 -28.76 6.68 -1.14
N GLY A 76 -29.21 5.43 -1.08
CA GLY A 76 -28.92 4.39 -2.08
C GLY A 76 -27.76 3.47 -1.69
N THR A 77 -26.85 3.92 -0.81
CA THR A 77 -25.70 3.12 -0.37
C THR A 77 -25.53 3.09 1.15
N ASN A 78 -25.61 4.26 1.79
CA ASN A 78 -25.37 4.49 3.21
C ASN A 78 -26.69 4.61 3.95
N LYS A 79 -26.66 4.22 5.22
CA LYS A 79 -27.82 4.27 6.12
C LYS A 79 -27.55 5.25 7.25
N VAL A 80 -28.57 6.02 7.65
CA VAL A 80 -28.48 6.94 8.77
C VAL A 80 -29.72 6.76 9.63
N TRP A 81 -29.52 6.48 10.92
CA TRP A 81 -30.58 6.49 11.93
C TRP A 81 -30.40 7.73 12.80
N ALA A 82 -31.46 8.44 13.13
CA ALA A 82 -31.40 9.66 13.93
C ALA A 82 -32.66 9.89 14.77
N LYS A 83 -32.56 10.73 15.81
CA LYS A 83 -33.74 11.18 16.56
C LYS A 83 -34.45 12.35 15.87
N ARG A 84 -33.68 13.24 15.24
CA ARG A 84 -34.21 14.43 14.55
C ARG A 84 -33.39 14.75 13.31
N LEU A 85 -34.10 15.17 12.26
CA LEU A 85 -33.53 15.62 11.00
C LEU A 85 -34.20 16.93 10.57
N LEU A 86 -33.42 18.00 10.45
CA LEU A 86 -33.82 19.25 9.82
C LEU A 86 -33.15 19.32 8.46
N PHE A 87 -33.92 19.33 7.38
CA PHE A 87 -33.39 19.13 6.05
C PHE A 87 -34.06 20.05 5.04
N ASN A 88 -33.28 20.64 4.14
CA ASN A 88 -33.82 21.36 3.00
C ASN A 88 -33.86 20.42 1.80
N LEU A 89 -35.06 20.08 1.33
CA LEU A 89 -35.30 19.11 0.25
C LEU A 89 -34.60 19.51 -1.06
N ASN A 90 -34.48 20.81 -1.36
CA ASN A 90 -33.85 21.27 -2.60
C ASN A 90 -32.31 21.20 -2.54
N THR A 91 -31.72 21.87 -1.56
CA THR A 91 -30.25 21.97 -1.41
C THR A 91 -29.62 20.72 -0.78
N GLN A 92 -30.45 19.85 -0.19
CA GLN A 92 -30.05 18.70 0.61
C GLN A 92 -29.08 19.04 1.75
N LYS A 93 -29.15 20.26 2.27
CA LYS A 93 -28.41 20.70 3.46
C LYS A 93 -29.27 20.49 4.69
N GLY A 94 -28.64 20.23 5.83
CA GLY A 94 -29.41 19.95 7.03
C GLY A 94 -28.60 19.70 8.29
N ILE A 95 -29.33 19.53 9.38
CA ILE A 95 -28.86 19.18 10.70
C ILE A 95 -29.44 17.82 11.07
N ILE A 96 -28.61 16.93 11.59
CA ILE A 96 -29.00 15.58 12.02
C ILE A 96 -28.56 15.43 13.47
N ASP A 97 -29.51 15.28 14.39
CA ASP A 97 -29.24 15.15 15.82
C ASP A 97 -29.35 13.70 16.28
N ASP A 98 -28.45 13.32 17.19
CA ASP A 98 -28.30 11.97 17.73
C ASP A 98 -28.33 10.90 16.64
N ALA A 99 -27.35 10.99 15.74
CA ALA A 99 -27.30 10.19 14.53
C ALA A 99 -26.29 9.04 14.63
N VAL A 100 -26.62 7.92 13.98
CA VAL A 100 -25.71 6.82 13.69
C VAL A 100 -25.69 6.62 12.19
N PHE A 101 -24.52 6.85 11.58
CA PHE A 101 -24.25 6.65 10.17
C PHE A 101 -23.60 5.28 9.98
N TYR A 102 -24.06 4.53 8.98
CA TYR A 102 -23.42 3.32 8.50
C TYR A 102 -22.92 3.53 7.06
N VAL A 103 -21.60 3.56 6.92
CA VAL A 103 -20.90 3.72 5.64
C VAL A 103 -20.57 2.34 5.10
N LYS A 104 -21.42 1.85 4.17
CA LYS A 104 -21.39 0.48 3.67
C LYS A 104 -20.03 0.10 3.07
N SER A 105 -19.40 1.00 2.32
CA SER A 105 -18.13 0.72 1.62
C SER A 105 -16.94 0.48 2.56
N GLN A 106 -17.03 0.93 3.81
CA GLN A 106 -15.95 0.78 4.80
C GLN A 106 -16.36 -0.11 5.98
N HIS A 107 -17.59 -0.64 5.96
CA HIS A 107 -18.20 -1.32 7.11
C HIS A 107 -18.03 -0.50 8.41
N LEU A 108 -18.25 0.81 8.33
CA LEU A 108 -17.94 1.76 9.39
C LEU A 108 -19.22 2.35 9.98
N PHE A 109 -19.32 2.33 11.31
CA PHE A 109 -20.37 2.98 12.07
C PHE A 109 -19.82 4.27 12.69
N ILE A 110 -20.56 5.36 12.56
CA ILE A 110 -20.20 6.67 13.12
C ILE A 110 -21.40 7.19 13.91
N ARG A 111 -21.26 7.37 15.22
CA ARG A 111 -22.25 8.04 16.07
C ARG A 111 -21.86 9.50 16.23
N ALA A 112 -22.81 10.42 16.16
CA ALA A 112 -22.56 11.84 16.42
C ALA A 112 -23.76 12.48 17.11
N ASN A 113 -23.49 13.33 18.11
CA ASN A 113 -24.55 14.03 18.85
C ASN A 113 -25.27 15.07 17.98
N ARG A 114 -24.53 15.76 17.11
CA ARG A 114 -25.06 16.71 16.13
C ARG A 114 -24.18 16.71 14.90
N SER A 115 -24.80 16.65 13.74
CA SER A 115 -24.14 16.62 12.44
C SER A 115 -24.73 17.68 11.53
N TYR A 116 -23.88 18.39 10.80
CA TYR A 116 -24.25 19.38 9.80
C TYR A 116 -23.86 18.87 8.42
N LYS A 117 -24.84 18.66 7.55
CA LYS A 117 -24.62 18.40 6.13
C LYS A 117 -24.55 19.74 5.40
N ILE A 118 -23.33 20.18 5.10
CA ILE A 118 -23.06 21.47 4.46
C ILE A 118 -23.27 21.39 2.94
N SER A 119 -23.04 20.22 2.35
CA SER A 119 -23.31 19.93 0.93
C SER A 119 -23.46 18.42 0.71
N ALA A 120 -23.71 18.00 -0.53
CA ALA A 120 -23.74 16.57 -0.89
C ALA A 120 -22.46 15.79 -0.51
N LYS A 121 -21.32 16.47 -0.39
CA LYS A 121 -20.00 15.86 -0.13
C LYS A 121 -19.33 16.36 1.15
N SER A 122 -19.93 17.28 1.92
CA SER A 122 -19.29 17.90 3.08
C SER A 122 -20.15 17.81 4.33
N TYR A 123 -19.54 17.32 5.40
CA TYR A 123 -20.17 17.08 6.70
C TYR A 123 -19.30 17.65 7.82
N ILE A 124 -19.93 18.20 8.85
CA ILE A 124 -19.31 18.56 10.12
C ILE A 124 -20.02 17.76 11.21
N LEU A 125 -19.27 16.98 11.98
CA LEU A 125 -19.78 16.22 13.12
C LEU A 125 -19.30 16.92 14.39
N GLY A 126 -20.18 17.03 15.38
CA GLY A 126 -19.82 17.39 16.75
C GLY A 126 -19.10 16.25 17.46
N LYS A 127 -19.40 16.04 18.75
CA LYS A 127 -18.88 14.89 19.50
C LYS A 127 -19.27 13.61 18.77
N PHE A 128 -18.27 12.85 18.36
CA PHE A 128 -18.48 11.66 17.54
C PHE A 128 -17.77 10.44 18.14
N SER A 129 -18.24 9.26 17.77
CA SER A 129 -17.51 8.01 17.91
C SER A 129 -17.56 7.22 16.61
N LEU A 130 -16.51 6.46 16.31
CA LEU A 130 -16.47 5.57 15.14
C LEU A 130 -15.92 4.19 15.51
N THR A 131 -16.44 3.16 14.85
CA THR A 131 -16.00 1.77 15.03
C THR A 131 -16.40 0.91 13.83
N GLY A 132 -15.66 -0.18 13.61
CA GLY A 132 -16.09 -1.26 12.70
C GLY A 132 -17.03 -2.28 13.37
N CYS A 133 -17.10 -2.32 14.70
CA CYS A 133 -17.82 -3.33 15.49
C CYS A 133 -19.29 -2.95 15.76
N GLY A 134 -20.01 -2.44 14.75
CA GLY A 134 -21.41 -2.04 14.90
C GLY A 134 -22.41 -3.09 14.41
N ASN A 135 -23.68 -2.89 14.77
CA ASN A 135 -24.77 -3.76 14.34
C ASN A 135 -25.89 -2.94 13.66
N PRO A 136 -26.16 -3.14 12.36
CA PRO A 136 -27.19 -2.36 11.66
C PRO A 136 -28.62 -2.72 12.10
N LYS A 137 -28.84 -3.86 12.78
CA LYS A 137 -30.13 -4.22 13.38
C LYS A 137 -30.39 -3.49 14.71
N LYS A 138 -29.33 -3.06 15.39
CA LYS A 138 -29.37 -2.34 16.67
C LYS A 138 -28.47 -1.10 16.62
N PRO A 139 -28.82 -0.09 15.79
CA PRO A 139 -27.91 1.02 15.47
C PRO A 139 -27.58 1.90 16.68
N PHE A 140 -28.41 1.92 17.72
CA PHE A 140 -28.15 2.70 18.94
C PHE A 140 -27.67 1.86 20.13
N ASP A 141 -27.75 0.54 20.03
CA ASP A 141 -27.53 -0.40 21.12
C ASP A 141 -26.46 -1.42 20.72
N PHE A 142 -25.21 -0.94 20.69
CA PHE A 142 -24.04 -1.78 20.49
C PHE A 142 -22.88 -1.31 21.39
N CYS A 143 -22.14 -2.26 21.94
CA CYS A 143 -20.95 -2.03 22.75
C CYS A 143 -19.73 -2.50 21.95
N PRO A 144 -18.98 -1.58 21.30
CA PRO A 144 -17.87 -1.99 20.46
C PRO A 144 -16.64 -2.31 21.31
N ASP A 145 -15.91 -3.37 20.93
CA ASP A 145 -14.65 -3.73 21.61
C ASP A 145 -13.61 -2.61 21.53
N TRP A 146 -13.66 -1.80 20.47
CA TRP A 146 -12.86 -0.59 20.30
C TRP A 146 -13.64 0.51 19.60
N GLN A 147 -13.32 1.76 19.89
CA GLN A 147 -13.85 2.92 19.19
C GLN A 147 -12.87 4.09 19.22
N ILE A 148 -12.97 4.98 18.23
CA ILE A 148 -12.31 6.29 18.29
C ILE A 148 -13.36 7.33 18.58
N VAL A 149 -13.19 8.08 19.67
CA VAL A 149 -14.08 9.18 20.05
C VAL A 149 -13.37 10.51 19.86
N GLY A 150 -14.06 11.55 19.40
CA GLY A 150 -13.47 12.86 19.19
C GLY A 150 -14.45 13.99 19.44
N SER A 151 -13.92 15.21 19.55
CA SER A 151 -14.71 16.41 19.85
C SER A 151 -15.41 17.01 18.63
N SER A 152 -14.78 16.90 17.45
CA SER A 152 -15.36 17.32 16.18
C SER A 152 -14.69 16.64 14.99
N ALA A 153 -15.43 16.47 13.90
CA ALA A 153 -14.91 15.98 12.63
C ALA A 153 -15.39 16.84 11.46
N LYS A 154 -14.50 17.16 10.51
CA LYS A 154 -14.86 17.72 9.20
C LYS A 154 -14.52 16.73 8.11
N ILE A 155 -15.54 16.28 7.39
CA ILE A 155 -15.41 15.27 6.34
C ILE A 155 -15.76 15.92 5.01
N VAL A 156 -14.82 15.90 4.08
CA VAL A 156 -15.05 16.30 2.69
C VAL A 156 -14.77 15.08 1.80
N LYS A 157 -15.86 14.43 1.35
CA LYS A 157 -15.82 13.16 0.59
C LYS A 157 -14.88 13.28 -0.61
N GLY A 158 -13.93 12.34 -0.71
CA GLY A 158 -12.92 12.30 -1.77
C GLY A 158 -11.78 13.33 -1.65
N LYS A 159 -11.78 14.18 -0.62
CA LYS A 159 -10.70 15.13 -0.35
C LYS A 159 -9.98 14.82 0.96
N TYR A 160 -10.63 15.01 2.11
CA TYR A 160 -9.97 14.81 3.40
C TYR A 160 -10.96 14.59 4.55
N ILE A 161 -10.41 14.10 5.66
CA ILE A 161 -11.02 14.04 6.99
C ILE A 161 -10.10 14.80 7.94
N LYS A 162 -10.69 15.65 8.80
CA LYS A 162 -10.04 16.33 9.91
C LYS A 162 -10.78 16.01 11.19
N THR A 163 -10.08 15.65 12.24
CA THR A 163 -10.67 15.41 13.56
C THR A 163 -9.82 16.03 14.66
N LEU A 164 -10.45 16.30 15.81
CA LEU A 164 -9.84 17.01 16.94
C LEU A 164 -10.11 16.29 18.24
N ASN A 165 -9.07 16.20 19.08
CA ASN A 165 -9.08 15.59 20.41
C ASN A 165 -9.58 14.13 20.37
N ASP A 166 -9.02 13.36 19.45
CA ASP A 166 -9.39 11.97 19.24
C ASP A 166 -8.78 11.09 20.34
N ARG A 167 -9.55 10.14 20.84
CA ARG A 167 -9.12 9.13 21.80
C ARG A 167 -9.49 7.76 21.27
N MET A 168 -8.51 6.87 21.17
CA MET A 168 -8.79 5.46 20.93
C MET A 168 -9.16 4.82 22.26
N LEU A 169 -10.35 4.24 22.33
CA LEU A 169 -10.83 3.50 23.48
C LEU A 169 -10.82 2.01 23.14
N VAL A 170 -10.31 1.20 24.07
CA VAL A 170 -10.59 -0.24 24.12
C VAL A 170 -11.65 -0.42 25.18
N ARG A 171 -12.84 -0.87 24.78
CA ARG A 171 -14.09 -0.73 25.55
C ARG A 171 -14.29 0.72 26.02
N SER A 172 -14.15 0.97 27.32
CA SER A 172 -14.30 2.29 27.95
C SER A 172 -12.97 2.93 28.35
N THR A 173 -11.85 2.23 28.17
CA THR A 173 -10.53 2.68 28.62
C THR A 173 -9.79 3.40 27.49
N PRO A 174 -9.41 4.68 27.67
CA PRO A 174 -8.59 5.39 26.69
C PRO A 174 -7.17 4.84 26.68
N VAL A 175 -6.69 4.45 25.49
CA VAL A 175 -5.33 3.89 25.31
C VAL A 175 -4.41 4.83 24.53
N LEU A 176 -4.96 5.67 23.64
CA LEU A 176 -4.19 6.63 22.85
C LEU A 176 -4.97 7.94 22.70
N TYR A 177 -4.24 9.06 22.65
CA TYR A 177 -4.77 10.40 22.41
C TYR A 177 -4.09 11.04 21.21
N PHE A 178 -4.88 11.65 20.34
CA PHE A 178 -4.41 12.40 19.18
C PHE A 178 -5.09 13.78 19.18
N PRO A 179 -4.33 14.88 19.38
CA PRO A 179 -4.93 16.21 19.42
C PRO A 179 -5.54 16.61 18.07
N TYR A 180 -4.95 16.14 16.97
CA TYR A 180 -5.41 16.42 15.61
C TYR A 180 -5.06 15.25 14.68
N ILE A 181 -6.04 14.75 13.92
CA ILE A 181 -5.79 13.79 12.84
C ILE A 181 -6.23 14.42 11.52
N TYR A 182 -5.35 14.36 10.53
CA TYR A 182 -5.63 14.70 9.14
C TYR A 182 -5.45 13.47 8.27
N ARG A 183 -6.53 13.01 7.63
CA ARG A 183 -6.47 11.92 6.66
C ARG A 183 -6.85 12.43 5.28
N ASN A 184 -5.91 12.37 4.34
CA ASN A 184 -6.18 12.65 2.95
C ASN A 184 -6.97 11.48 2.34
N LEU A 185 -8.09 11.77 1.68
CA LEU A 185 -8.90 10.79 0.94
C LEU A 185 -8.62 10.84 -0.57
N ASN A 186 -7.87 11.84 -1.03
CA ASN A 186 -7.40 11.91 -2.41
C ASN A 186 -6.17 11.01 -2.58
N LYS A 187 -6.11 10.27 -3.69
CA LYS A 187 -4.98 9.39 -4.05
C LYS A 187 -3.70 10.15 -4.44
N LYS A 188 -3.73 11.49 -4.47
CA LYS A 188 -2.52 12.29 -4.73
C LYS A 188 -1.58 12.24 -3.53
N ARG A 189 -0.30 11.92 -3.82
CA ARG A 189 0.82 11.99 -2.87
C ARG A 189 0.90 13.38 -2.23
N ARG A 190 1.11 13.42 -0.91
CA ARG A 190 1.27 14.67 -0.14
C ARG A 190 2.19 14.46 1.05
N THR A 191 3.04 15.44 1.32
CA THR A 191 3.89 15.46 2.51
C THR A 191 3.06 15.44 3.79
N GLY A 192 3.48 14.66 4.78
CA GLY A 192 2.85 14.60 6.09
C GLY A 192 3.19 13.33 6.88
N LEU A 193 2.75 13.32 8.14
CA LEU A 193 2.84 12.13 8.99
C LEU A 193 1.92 11.04 8.45
N LEU A 194 2.46 9.83 8.32
CA LEU A 194 1.67 8.62 8.11
C LEU A 194 1.17 8.10 9.46
N PHE A 195 0.19 7.20 9.41
CA PHE A 195 -0.28 6.55 10.63
C PHE A 195 0.88 5.80 11.30
N PRO A 196 1.09 6.00 12.62
CA PRO A 196 2.10 5.24 13.33
C PRO A 196 1.72 3.76 13.38
N SER A 197 2.72 2.91 13.59
CA SER A 197 2.49 1.51 13.91
C SER A 197 3.03 1.17 15.29
N PHE A 198 2.32 0.28 15.98
CA PHE A 198 2.65 -0.20 17.31
C PHE A 198 2.69 -1.72 17.30
N GLY A 199 3.50 -2.33 18.16
CA GLY A 199 3.51 -3.78 18.31
C GLY A 199 4.22 -4.22 19.57
N TYR A 200 4.00 -5.47 19.96
CA TYR A 200 4.74 -6.09 21.05
C TYR A 200 5.23 -7.47 20.63
N SER A 201 6.46 -7.82 21.00
CA SER A 201 7.02 -9.17 20.76
C SER A 201 8.11 -9.50 21.78
N THR A 202 8.44 -10.78 21.90
CA THR A 202 9.55 -11.24 22.74
C THR A 202 10.90 -10.69 22.29
N HIS A 203 11.11 -10.53 20.98
CA HIS A 203 12.35 -10.02 20.40
C HIS A 203 12.48 -8.50 20.54
N TYR A 204 11.49 -7.73 20.09
CA TYR A 204 11.57 -6.27 20.06
C TYR A 204 11.10 -5.57 21.37
N GLY A 205 10.35 -6.28 22.21
CA GLY A 205 9.53 -5.65 23.25
C GLY A 205 8.42 -4.79 22.65
N PHE A 206 8.09 -3.68 23.29
CA PHE A 206 7.17 -2.69 22.73
C PHE A 206 7.84 -1.95 21.57
N ARG A 207 7.12 -1.81 20.46
CA ARG A 207 7.54 -1.11 19.25
C ARG A 207 6.63 0.08 18.96
N TYR A 208 7.25 1.17 18.55
CA TYR A 208 6.58 2.33 17.99
C TYR A 208 7.34 2.81 16.75
N ASN A 209 6.63 2.98 15.64
CA ASN A 209 7.16 3.52 14.39
C ASN A 209 6.32 4.73 13.98
N GLN A 210 6.96 5.84 13.68
CA GLN A 210 6.33 7.06 13.19
C GLN A 210 6.91 7.44 11.82
N PRO A 211 6.22 7.07 10.72
CA PRO A 211 6.66 7.46 9.39
C PRO A 211 6.23 8.89 9.06
N PHE A 212 7.14 9.62 8.43
CA PHE A 212 6.93 10.92 7.81
C PHE A 212 7.22 10.80 6.32
N PHE A 213 6.18 10.99 5.50
CA PHE A 213 6.28 10.95 4.06
C PHE A 213 6.55 12.35 3.51
N LEU A 214 7.55 12.47 2.65
CA LEU A 214 8.00 13.70 2.03
C LEU A 214 7.91 13.59 0.50
N VAL A 215 7.08 14.42 -0.10
CA VAL A 215 7.00 14.56 -1.56
C VAL A 215 8.10 15.52 -2.00
N LEU A 216 9.10 15.02 -2.72
CA LEU A 216 10.15 15.84 -3.31
C LEU A 216 9.73 16.42 -4.67
N GLY A 217 8.89 15.70 -5.41
CA GLY A 217 8.40 16.16 -6.70
C GLY A 217 7.41 15.19 -7.35
N ARG A 218 7.20 15.35 -8.66
CA ARG A 218 6.31 14.46 -9.44
C ARG A 218 6.90 13.07 -9.67
N SER A 219 8.21 12.91 -9.61
CA SER A 219 8.92 11.67 -9.91
C SER A 219 9.65 11.09 -8.70
N MET A 220 9.66 11.76 -7.55
CA MET A 220 10.50 11.40 -6.40
C MET A 220 9.78 11.61 -5.07
N ASP A 221 10.00 10.70 -4.12
CA ASP A 221 9.56 10.83 -2.74
C ASP A 221 10.53 10.16 -1.75
N MET A 222 10.43 10.59 -0.49
CA MET A 222 11.18 10.02 0.63
C MET A 222 10.24 9.71 1.79
N THR A 223 10.55 8.69 2.57
CA THR A 223 9.89 8.37 3.83
C THR A 223 10.94 8.22 4.91
N PHE A 224 10.76 8.93 6.01
CA PHE A 224 11.57 8.80 7.22
C PHE A 224 10.72 8.13 8.29
N ASP A 225 11.10 6.95 8.76
CA ASP A 225 10.37 6.22 9.80
C ASP A 225 11.21 6.12 11.07
N LEU A 226 10.85 6.94 12.06
CA LEU A 226 11.48 6.90 13.37
C LEU A 226 10.95 5.70 14.14
N LYS A 227 11.85 4.85 14.62
CA LYS A 227 11.50 3.61 15.31
C LYS A 227 12.06 3.56 16.72
N GLU A 228 11.21 3.15 17.65
CA GLU A 228 11.52 2.86 19.04
C GLU A 228 11.22 1.37 19.27
N GLN A 229 12.18 0.65 19.83
CA GLN A 229 12.03 -0.74 20.25
C GLN A 229 12.51 -0.86 21.69
N SER A 230 11.63 -1.20 22.63
CA SER A 230 11.95 -1.12 24.07
C SER A 230 13.11 -2.04 24.48
N LYS A 231 13.32 -3.15 23.78
CA LYS A 231 14.46 -4.06 24.00
C LYS A 231 15.68 -3.74 23.14
N ASN A 232 15.48 -3.25 21.92
CA ASN A 232 16.53 -3.13 20.93
C ASN A 232 17.09 -1.72 20.79
N GLY A 233 16.35 -0.66 21.11
CA GLY A 233 16.80 0.73 21.06
C GLY A 233 16.05 1.57 20.02
N ILE A 234 16.68 2.69 19.63
CA ILE A 234 16.10 3.72 18.79
C ILE A 234 16.77 3.72 17.43
N GLY A 235 16.01 3.91 16.37
CA GLY A 235 16.51 3.91 15.01
C GLY A 235 15.70 4.78 14.06
N ILE A 236 16.13 4.76 12.81
CA ILE A 236 15.46 5.45 11.71
C ILE A 236 15.59 4.62 10.43
N ASP A 237 14.50 4.53 9.69
CA ASP A 237 14.47 3.98 8.34
C ASP A 237 14.21 5.09 7.34
N ILE A 238 14.96 5.07 6.24
CA ILE A 238 14.88 6.04 5.17
C ILE A 238 14.61 5.28 3.88
N GLU A 239 13.44 5.49 3.31
CA GLU A 239 13.09 4.98 1.98
C GLU A 239 13.05 6.14 1.00
N HIS A 240 13.91 6.13 -0.01
CA HIS A 240 13.88 7.03 -1.16
C HIS A 240 13.42 6.26 -2.39
N ARG A 241 12.51 6.84 -3.16
CA ARG A 241 12.03 6.24 -4.42
C ARG A 241 11.99 7.29 -5.51
N TYR A 242 12.35 6.86 -6.71
CA TYR A 242 12.21 7.68 -7.90
C TYR A 242 11.74 6.88 -9.11
N ALA A 243 11.03 7.57 -9.99
CA ALA A 243 10.60 7.12 -11.30
C ALA A 243 10.83 8.27 -12.29
N ALA A 244 12.05 8.33 -12.85
CA ALA A 244 12.45 9.39 -13.76
C ALA A 244 11.70 9.29 -15.10
N SER A 245 11.40 8.07 -15.54
CA SER A 245 10.56 7.78 -16.71
C SER A 245 9.83 6.44 -16.51
N ARG A 246 9.09 5.96 -17.52
CA ARG A 246 8.51 4.60 -17.47
C ARG A 246 9.59 3.51 -17.50
N GLN A 247 10.76 3.86 -18.01
CA GLN A 247 11.90 2.98 -18.23
C GLN A 247 12.90 3.04 -17.08
N ILE A 248 13.02 4.19 -16.40
CA ILE A 248 14.06 4.49 -15.42
C ILE A 248 13.44 4.74 -14.06
N GLY A 249 13.89 3.97 -13.06
CA GLY A 249 13.47 4.15 -11.68
C GLY A 249 14.38 3.44 -10.69
N GLY A 250 14.09 3.65 -9.42
CA GLY A 250 14.86 3.03 -8.36
C GLY A 250 14.29 3.26 -6.98
N LYS A 251 14.84 2.50 -6.04
CA LYS A 251 14.52 2.55 -4.62
C LYS A 251 15.81 2.40 -3.83
N THR A 252 16.00 3.27 -2.85
CA THR A 252 17.07 3.15 -1.86
C THR A 252 16.43 3.09 -0.49
N PHE A 253 16.82 2.08 0.28
CA PHE A 253 16.43 1.88 1.66
C PHE A 253 17.68 1.91 2.51
N ILE A 254 17.68 2.73 3.54
CA ILE A 254 18.73 2.79 4.56
C ILE A 254 18.04 2.61 5.89
N SER A 255 18.53 1.71 6.72
CA SER A 255 18.03 1.55 8.08
C SER A 255 19.19 1.65 9.05
N TYR A 256 18.98 2.38 10.13
CA TYR A 256 19.94 2.58 11.20
C TYR A 256 19.26 2.28 12.55
N LEU A 257 19.97 1.61 13.44
CA LEU A 257 19.51 1.27 14.78
C LEU A 257 20.69 1.35 15.76
N ARG A 258 20.54 2.15 16.81
CA ARG A 258 21.48 2.16 17.93
C ARG A 258 21.04 1.13 18.96
N LYS A 259 21.78 0.02 19.10
CA LYS A 259 21.34 -1.08 19.97
C LYS A 259 21.47 -0.75 21.46
N LYS A 260 20.36 -0.86 22.20
CA LYS A 260 20.27 -0.67 23.67
C LYS A 260 20.40 -1.98 24.47
N GLY A 261 20.14 -3.12 23.85
CA GLY A 261 19.94 -4.42 24.50
C GLY A 261 21.15 -5.06 25.21
N GLN A 262 21.05 -6.36 25.51
CA GLN A 262 22.09 -7.18 26.14
C GLN A 262 22.77 -8.11 25.11
N GLY A 263 24.01 -8.54 25.37
CA GLY A 263 24.78 -9.43 24.48
C GLY A 263 25.93 -8.75 23.73
N VAL A 264 26.55 -9.48 22.79
CA VAL A 264 27.78 -9.10 22.05
C VAL A 264 27.62 -7.83 21.19
N GLU A 265 26.38 -7.38 20.96
CA GLU A 265 26.06 -6.21 20.14
C GLU A 265 25.53 -5.01 20.93
N LYS A 266 25.58 -5.07 22.26
CA LYS A 266 25.20 -3.94 23.12
C LYS A 266 26.03 -2.70 22.75
N GLY A 267 25.36 -1.58 22.47
CA GLY A 267 26.01 -0.33 22.11
C GLY A 267 26.54 -0.26 20.67
N LYS A 268 26.41 -1.33 19.86
CA LYS A 268 26.77 -1.28 18.44
C LYS A 268 25.73 -0.51 17.63
N ASN A 269 26.22 0.21 16.63
CA ASN A 269 25.38 0.84 15.62
C ASN A 269 25.17 -0.16 14.49
N ILE A 270 23.92 -0.55 14.28
CA ILE A 270 23.54 -1.50 13.24
C ILE A 270 22.90 -0.75 12.11
N TRP A 271 23.36 -1.03 10.90
CA TRP A 271 22.85 -0.38 9.71
C TRP A 271 22.86 -1.31 8.51
N ASN A 272 22.07 -0.94 7.52
CA ASN A 272 22.06 -1.56 6.20
C ASN A 272 21.70 -0.51 5.17
N ILE A 273 22.10 -0.82 3.95
CA ILE A 273 21.71 -0.12 2.75
C ILE A 273 21.32 -1.14 1.70
N SER A 274 20.17 -0.91 1.08
CA SER A 274 19.71 -1.63 -0.10
C SER A 274 19.29 -0.61 -1.13
N SER A 275 19.98 -0.59 -2.27
CA SER A 275 19.71 0.33 -3.36
C SER A 275 19.51 -0.46 -4.64
N THR A 276 18.44 -0.17 -5.36
CA THR A 276 18.15 -0.75 -6.67
C THR A 276 17.89 0.39 -7.65
N HIS A 277 18.59 0.36 -8.78
CA HIS A 277 18.34 1.16 -9.96
C HIS A 277 18.03 0.22 -11.12
N HIS A 278 16.99 0.54 -11.88
CA HIS A 278 16.69 -0.16 -13.12
C HIS A 278 16.52 0.82 -14.27
N TYR A 279 16.98 0.41 -15.44
CA TYR A 279 16.73 1.09 -16.70
C TYR A 279 16.37 0.04 -17.76
N ASN A 280 15.11 0.00 -18.18
CA ASN A 280 14.64 -0.89 -19.24
C ASN A 280 14.48 -0.10 -20.54
N PHE A 281 15.31 -0.37 -21.54
CA PHE A 281 15.25 0.27 -22.86
C PHE A 281 14.82 -0.73 -23.93
N GLN A 282 14.55 -0.26 -25.14
CA GLN A 282 13.99 -1.09 -26.22
C GLN A 282 14.80 -2.36 -26.49
N HIS A 283 16.13 -2.27 -26.38
CA HIS A 283 17.06 -3.34 -26.72
C HIS A 283 17.68 -3.97 -25.48
N GLY A 284 17.14 -3.83 -24.28
CA GLY A 284 17.80 -4.40 -23.11
C GLY A 284 17.44 -3.78 -21.78
N ARG A 285 18.26 -4.09 -20.78
CA ARG A 285 18.07 -3.61 -19.42
C ARG A 285 19.39 -3.40 -18.70
N ILE A 286 19.39 -2.45 -17.79
CA ILE A 286 20.43 -2.27 -16.79
C ILE A 286 19.77 -2.42 -15.43
N LEU A 287 20.38 -3.22 -14.56
CA LEU A 287 20.02 -3.40 -13.16
C LEU A 287 21.28 -3.19 -12.32
N ALA A 288 21.27 -2.15 -11.48
CA ALA A 288 22.30 -1.97 -10.46
C ALA A 288 21.65 -2.17 -9.09
N GLN A 289 22.14 -3.15 -8.35
CA GLN A 289 21.70 -3.47 -7.00
C GLN A 289 22.90 -3.45 -6.06
N TYR A 290 22.82 -2.64 -5.03
CA TYR A 290 23.81 -2.57 -3.97
C TYR A 290 23.14 -2.91 -2.65
N ASN A 291 23.61 -3.97 -2.02
CA ASN A 291 23.15 -4.42 -0.71
C ASN A 291 24.37 -4.59 0.19
N HIS A 292 24.32 -3.97 1.35
CA HIS A 292 25.36 -4.12 2.36
C HIS A 292 24.75 -3.99 3.76
N ILE A 293 25.21 -4.82 4.68
CA ILE A 293 24.76 -4.82 6.07
C ILE A 293 25.93 -4.78 7.03
N SER A 294 25.73 -4.17 8.21
CA SER A 294 26.78 -4.08 9.22
C SER A 294 26.87 -5.31 10.14
N SER A 295 25.78 -6.09 10.25
CA SER A 295 25.71 -7.30 11.07
C SER A 295 24.57 -8.21 10.61
N ARG A 296 24.78 -9.52 10.71
CA ARG A 296 23.75 -10.56 10.46
C ARG A 296 22.50 -10.35 11.32
N SER A 297 22.65 -9.81 12.53
CA SER A 297 21.52 -9.55 13.42
C SER A 297 20.50 -8.57 12.82
N HIS A 298 20.89 -7.81 11.79
CA HIS A 298 20.03 -6.86 11.10
C HIS A 298 18.81 -7.55 10.44
N TYR A 299 18.99 -8.76 9.90
CA TYR A 299 17.88 -9.52 9.32
C TYR A 299 16.89 -10.04 10.36
N GLY A 300 17.31 -10.12 11.62
CA GLY A 300 16.45 -10.25 12.79
C GLY A 300 15.40 -9.14 12.92
N ASP A 301 15.67 -7.96 12.36
CA ASP A 301 15.05 -6.69 12.73
C ASP A 301 14.28 -6.00 11.60
N LEU A 302 14.30 -6.54 10.37
CA LEU A 302 13.52 -6.05 9.25
C LEU A 302 12.19 -6.80 9.17
N ASN A 303 11.10 -6.05 9.30
CA ASN A 303 9.71 -6.49 9.20
C ASN A 303 9.35 -6.93 7.76
N ASN A 304 10.07 -7.91 7.22
CA ASN A 304 9.88 -8.44 5.89
C ASN A 304 9.63 -9.95 6.00
N SER A 305 8.48 -10.39 5.52
CA SER A 305 7.96 -11.77 5.59
C SER A 305 8.75 -12.79 4.76
N ASN A 306 9.97 -12.47 4.32
CA ASN A 306 10.83 -13.39 3.57
C ASN A 306 11.76 -14.13 4.54
N VAL A 307 11.36 -15.34 4.89
CA VAL A 307 12.14 -16.30 5.70
C VAL A 307 13.52 -16.55 5.09
N ASP A 308 13.64 -16.51 3.76
CA ASP A 308 14.89 -16.74 3.02
C ASP A 308 16.04 -15.80 3.41
N PHE A 309 15.73 -14.58 3.88
CA PHE A 309 16.78 -13.62 4.29
C PHE A 309 17.40 -13.95 5.66
N TYR A 310 16.73 -14.71 6.52
CA TYR A 310 17.28 -15.15 7.81
C TYR A 310 18.32 -16.27 7.65
N THR A 311 18.15 -17.09 6.61
CA THR A 311 18.97 -18.27 6.34
C THR A 311 20.09 -18.00 5.34
N SER A 312 20.08 -16.86 4.64
CA SER A 312 21.11 -16.54 3.66
C SER A 312 22.45 -16.28 4.35
N ARG A 313 23.48 -17.04 3.94
CA ARG A 313 24.87 -16.81 4.32
C ARG A 313 25.46 -15.57 3.64
N TYR A 314 25.00 -15.26 2.43
CA TYR A 314 25.57 -14.17 1.63
C TYR A 314 24.58 -13.05 1.38
N VAL A 315 25.07 -11.82 1.37
CA VAL A 315 24.37 -10.64 0.84
C VAL A 315 24.99 -10.30 -0.51
N ARG A 316 24.16 -10.28 -1.55
CA ARG A 316 24.61 -10.05 -2.92
C ARG A 316 24.36 -8.61 -3.36
N SER A 317 25.42 -7.94 -3.80
CA SER A 317 25.35 -6.77 -4.68
C SER A 317 25.60 -7.22 -6.11
N GLN A 318 24.89 -6.64 -7.07
CA GLN A 318 25.00 -7.04 -8.47
C GLN A 318 24.82 -5.89 -9.44
N PHE A 319 25.53 -5.94 -10.55
CA PHE A 319 25.33 -5.07 -11.69
C PHE A 319 25.11 -5.96 -12.91
N LEU A 320 23.98 -5.79 -13.59
CA LEU A 320 23.64 -6.52 -14.81
C LEU A 320 23.35 -5.49 -15.90
N ALA A 321 24.06 -5.58 -17.02
CA ALA A 321 23.76 -4.83 -18.22
C ALA A 321 23.57 -5.82 -19.37
N ASP A 322 22.34 -5.93 -19.86
CA ASP A 322 21.96 -6.83 -20.95
C ASP A 322 21.59 -6.01 -22.19
N TYR A 323 22.10 -6.39 -23.35
CA TYR A 323 21.79 -5.83 -24.65
C TYR A 323 21.38 -6.92 -25.63
N ASN A 324 20.23 -6.74 -26.25
CA ASN A 324 19.59 -7.66 -27.18
C ASN A 324 19.60 -7.06 -28.58
N TYR A 325 20.16 -7.81 -29.53
CA TYR A 325 20.19 -7.44 -30.94
C TYR A 325 19.81 -8.64 -31.80
N ARG A 326 18.59 -8.62 -32.34
CA ARG A 326 18.00 -9.73 -33.11
C ARG A 326 18.02 -11.02 -32.28
N ASN A 327 18.80 -12.02 -32.71
CA ASN A 327 18.95 -13.32 -32.04
C ASN A 327 20.07 -13.32 -31.00
N TRP A 328 20.82 -12.22 -30.87
CA TRP A 328 21.94 -12.10 -29.94
C TRP A 328 21.54 -11.44 -28.64
N ASN A 329 22.07 -11.94 -27.53
CA ASN A 329 22.07 -11.34 -26.21
C ASN A 329 23.52 -11.20 -25.74
N PHE A 330 23.89 -9.99 -25.34
CA PHE A 330 25.19 -9.66 -24.77
C PHE A 330 24.95 -9.18 -23.34
N GLY A 331 25.68 -9.73 -22.38
CA GLY A 331 25.56 -9.41 -20.97
C GLY A 331 26.92 -9.04 -20.37
N ILE A 332 26.92 -8.04 -19.50
CA ILE A 332 28.00 -7.80 -18.54
C ILE A 332 27.39 -7.87 -17.16
N HIS A 333 27.77 -8.87 -16.40
CA HIS A 333 27.27 -9.16 -15.06
C HIS A 333 28.40 -9.07 -14.05
N THR A 334 28.13 -8.49 -12.89
CA THR A 334 29.06 -8.44 -11.76
C THR A 334 28.29 -8.86 -10.53
N PHE A 335 28.85 -9.78 -9.76
CA PHE A 335 28.29 -10.28 -8.52
C PHE A 335 29.32 -10.14 -7.39
N LEU A 336 28.95 -9.34 -6.41
CA LEU A 336 29.70 -9.15 -5.18
C LEU A 336 28.91 -9.77 -4.02
N TYR A 337 29.58 -10.57 -3.21
CA TYR A 337 29.02 -11.30 -2.08
C TYR A 337 29.71 -10.84 -0.80
N GLN A 338 28.90 -10.46 0.17
CA GLN A 338 29.30 -10.27 1.56
C GLN A 338 28.94 -11.54 2.35
N ASP A 339 29.91 -12.21 2.95
CA ASP A 339 29.71 -13.39 3.80
C ASP A 339 29.35 -12.95 5.23
N LEU A 340 28.20 -13.39 5.70
CA LEU A 340 27.67 -13.04 7.02
C LEU A 340 28.16 -13.97 8.14
N ASP A 341 28.83 -15.06 7.78
CA ASP A 341 29.43 -16.02 8.71
C ASP A 341 30.94 -15.78 8.89
N SER A 342 31.52 -14.84 8.13
CA SER A 342 32.92 -14.43 8.22
C SER A 342 33.05 -13.02 8.79
N THR A 343 34.22 -12.71 9.34
CA THR A 343 34.55 -11.34 9.80
C THR A 343 34.88 -10.40 8.64
N ASP A 344 35.32 -10.96 7.50
CA ASP A 344 35.59 -10.23 6.27
C ASP A 344 35.35 -11.11 5.03
N ASP A 345 35.42 -10.47 3.85
CA ASP A 345 35.19 -11.10 2.55
C ASP A 345 36.48 -11.56 1.86
N SER A 346 37.60 -11.70 2.58
CA SER A 346 38.90 -12.02 1.99
C SER A 346 38.90 -13.36 1.24
N HIS A 347 38.24 -14.37 1.79
CA HIS A 347 38.09 -15.70 1.20
C HIS A 347 36.84 -15.87 0.32
N THR A 348 35.94 -14.89 0.33
CA THR A 348 34.66 -14.94 -0.38
C THR A 348 34.89 -14.78 -1.88
N LEU A 349 34.49 -15.79 -2.65
CA LEU A 349 34.62 -15.78 -4.11
C LEU A 349 33.62 -14.80 -4.73
N GLN A 350 34.15 -13.87 -5.51
CA GLN A 350 33.43 -12.83 -6.23
C GLN A 350 33.46 -13.13 -7.73
N SER A 351 32.47 -12.66 -8.49
CA SER A 351 32.44 -12.79 -9.96
C SER A 351 32.40 -11.40 -10.58
N LEU A 352 33.54 -10.92 -11.10
CA LEU A 352 33.66 -9.55 -11.62
C LEU A 352 34.74 -9.38 -12.72
N PRO A 353 34.37 -9.11 -13.99
CA PRO A 353 33.05 -9.30 -14.58
C PRO A 353 32.81 -10.75 -15.02
N GLU A 354 31.54 -11.09 -15.22
CA GLU A 354 31.06 -12.13 -16.10
C GLU A 354 30.56 -11.48 -17.40
N ILE A 355 31.08 -11.94 -18.53
CA ILE A 355 30.67 -11.53 -19.87
C ILE A 355 29.89 -12.68 -20.48
N VAL A 356 28.68 -12.39 -20.93
CA VAL A 356 27.75 -13.37 -21.49
C VAL A 356 27.54 -13.04 -22.96
N ILE A 357 27.70 -14.01 -23.83
CA ILE A 357 27.42 -13.89 -25.27
C ILE A 357 26.55 -15.07 -25.67
N LYS A 358 25.29 -14.80 -25.97
CA LYS A 358 24.32 -15.82 -26.40
C LYS A 358 23.79 -15.49 -27.78
N ASN A 359 23.73 -16.49 -28.65
CA ASN A 359 22.97 -16.47 -29.90
C ASN A 359 21.87 -17.54 -29.81
N ASN A 360 20.61 -17.10 -29.87
CA ASN A 360 19.47 -18.00 -30.00
C ASN A 360 19.41 -18.56 -31.43
N ASP A 361 18.70 -19.69 -31.63
CA ASP A 361 18.49 -20.38 -32.91
C ASP A 361 18.46 -19.41 -34.11
N THR A 362 19.57 -19.35 -34.85
CA THR A 362 19.76 -18.51 -36.02
C THR A 362 19.88 -19.40 -37.24
N LYS A 363 19.04 -19.18 -38.25
CA LYS A 363 19.05 -20.00 -39.47
C LYS A 363 20.39 -19.84 -40.20
N ILE A 364 21.03 -20.96 -40.53
CA ILE A 364 22.21 -20.97 -41.40
C ILE A 364 21.73 -20.69 -42.83
N LYS A 365 22.27 -19.64 -43.46
CA LYS A 365 21.84 -19.24 -44.81
C LYS A 365 22.05 -20.38 -45.79
N GLY A 366 21.04 -20.64 -46.63
CA GLY A 366 21.08 -21.69 -47.65
C GLY A 366 20.81 -23.11 -47.14
N THR A 367 20.53 -23.31 -45.85
CA THR A 367 20.26 -24.65 -45.30
C THR A 367 18.99 -24.66 -44.42
N PRO A 368 18.43 -25.84 -44.10
CA PRO A 368 17.36 -25.96 -43.10
C PRO A 368 17.86 -25.94 -41.65
N LEU A 369 19.17 -25.81 -41.45
CA LEU A 369 19.80 -25.90 -40.13
C LEU A 369 19.76 -24.56 -39.40
N TYR A 370 19.72 -24.64 -38.08
CA TYR A 370 19.84 -23.52 -37.16
C TYR A 370 21.08 -23.72 -36.31
N TRP A 371 21.77 -22.64 -35.96
CA TRP A 371 22.85 -22.68 -34.98
C TRP A 371 22.53 -21.79 -33.80
N SER A 372 23.08 -22.14 -32.64
CA SER A 372 23.03 -21.35 -31.43
C SER A 372 24.39 -21.37 -30.74
N LEU A 373 24.64 -20.39 -29.90
CA LEU A 373 25.85 -20.31 -29.08
C LEU A 373 25.46 -19.85 -27.68
N ASP A 374 25.97 -20.53 -26.67
CA ASP A 374 25.98 -20.03 -25.31
C ASP A 374 27.44 -19.92 -24.85
N SER A 375 27.91 -18.73 -24.51
CA SER A 375 29.29 -18.53 -24.08
C SER A 375 29.37 -17.58 -22.89
N HIS A 376 30.13 -17.99 -21.88
CA HIS A 376 30.39 -17.23 -20.68
C HIS A 376 31.90 -17.06 -20.48
N PHE A 377 32.30 -15.86 -20.07
CA PHE A 377 33.66 -15.56 -19.63
C PHE A 377 33.58 -14.92 -18.24
N THR A 378 34.11 -15.59 -17.23
CA THR A 378 33.97 -15.16 -15.83
C THR A 378 35.33 -15.00 -15.18
N ASN A 379 35.60 -13.79 -14.67
CA ASN A 379 36.73 -13.54 -13.80
C ASN A 379 36.31 -13.74 -12.33
N PHE A 380 36.84 -14.80 -11.72
CA PHE A 380 36.66 -15.11 -10.31
C PHE A 380 37.76 -14.48 -9.47
N TYR A 381 37.36 -13.66 -8.51
CA TYR A 381 38.28 -12.92 -7.65
C TYR A 381 37.95 -13.16 -6.18
N ARG A 382 38.99 -13.26 -5.34
CA ARG A 382 38.91 -13.11 -3.88
C ARG A 382 40.24 -12.54 -3.40
N LYS A 383 40.35 -12.07 -2.17
CA LYS A 383 41.62 -11.55 -1.66
C LYS A 383 42.61 -12.68 -1.41
N GLU A 384 42.14 -13.75 -0.78
CA GLU A 384 42.92 -14.90 -0.31
C GLU A 384 42.31 -16.22 -0.79
N GLY A 385 43.14 -17.13 -1.30
CA GLY A 385 42.72 -18.37 -1.96
C GLY A 385 42.69 -18.28 -3.49
N ASN A 386 42.27 -19.35 -4.16
CA ASN A 386 42.40 -19.47 -5.62
C ASN A 386 41.56 -18.44 -6.37
N LYS A 387 42.20 -17.72 -7.29
CA LYS A 387 41.56 -16.79 -8.23
C LYS A 387 41.75 -17.35 -9.63
N GLY A 388 40.97 -16.88 -10.58
CA GLY A 388 41.14 -17.34 -11.94
C GLY A 388 40.07 -16.87 -12.88
N ILE A 389 40.24 -17.25 -14.14
CA ILE A 389 39.31 -16.97 -15.21
C ILE A 389 38.77 -18.29 -15.73
N SER A 390 37.46 -18.33 -15.95
CA SER A 390 36.77 -19.40 -16.67
C SER A 390 36.26 -18.84 -17.99
N ALA A 391 36.40 -19.61 -19.06
CA ALA A 391 35.75 -19.34 -20.33
C ALA A 391 35.10 -20.62 -20.84
N ASP A 392 33.79 -20.57 -21.09
CA ASP A 392 33.04 -21.69 -21.64
C ASP A 392 32.27 -21.27 -22.90
N ALA A 393 32.07 -22.25 -23.77
CA ALA A 393 31.32 -22.09 -25.00
C ALA A 393 30.62 -23.40 -25.37
N THR A 394 29.34 -23.27 -25.66
CA THR A 394 28.41 -24.34 -26.02
C THR A 394 27.75 -24.04 -27.37
N PRO A 395 28.45 -24.24 -28.51
CA PRO A 395 27.81 -24.19 -29.81
C PRO A 395 26.84 -25.36 -30.00
N ALA A 396 25.74 -25.10 -30.69
CA ALA A 396 24.78 -26.13 -31.10
C ALA A 396 24.34 -25.96 -32.55
N VAL A 397 24.04 -27.06 -33.22
CA VAL A 397 23.36 -27.09 -34.52
C VAL A 397 22.08 -27.91 -34.37
N LYS A 398 20.98 -27.37 -34.89
CA LYS A 398 19.63 -27.94 -34.78
C LYS A 398 19.02 -28.11 -36.16
N PHE A 399 18.42 -29.28 -36.39
CA PHE A 399 17.65 -29.60 -37.59
C PHE A 399 16.19 -29.86 -37.24
N PRO A 400 15.30 -28.86 -37.41
CA PRO A 400 13.88 -29.05 -37.18
C PRO A 400 13.18 -29.62 -38.43
N TYR A 401 12.33 -30.62 -38.25
CA TYR A 401 11.51 -31.22 -39.32
C TYR A 401 10.11 -31.61 -38.80
N ASN A 402 9.15 -31.76 -39.71
CA ASN A 402 7.79 -32.14 -39.37
C ASN A 402 7.49 -33.55 -39.91
N ILE A 403 6.86 -34.40 -39.11
CA ILE A 403 6.27 -35.67 -39.54
C ILE A 403 4.79 -35.62 -39.20
N GLY A 404 3.94 -35.44 -40.22
CA GLY A 404 2.51 -35.21 -40.04
C GLY A 404 2.24 -33.96 -39.20
N ALA A 405 1.47 -34.13 -38.11
CA ALA A 405 1.15 -33.05 -37.18
C ALA A 405 2.23 -32.79 -36.11
N PHE A 406 3.31 -33.58 -36.08
CA PHE A 406 4.34 -33.51 -35.05
C PHE A 406 5.59 -32.78 -35.57
N ARG A 407 6.20 -31.96 -34.71
CA ARG A 407 7.46 -31.24 -34.98
C ARG A 407 8.58 -31.85 -34.17
N PHE A 408 9.61 -32.34 -34.85
CA PHE A 408 10.82 -32.92 -34.28
C PHE A 408 12.00 -31.95 -34.45
N SER A 409 13.06 -32.15 -33.67
CA SER A 409 14.29 -31.37 -33.79
C SER A 409 15.47 -32.19 -33.27
N ASP A 410 16.38 -32.55 -34.18
CA ASP A 410 17.65 -33.16 -33.80
C ASP A 410 18.64 -32.05 -33.45
N VAL A 411 19.39 -32.21 -32.36
CA VAL A 411 20.30 -31.19 -31.84
C VAL A 411 21.66 -31.81 -31.54
N LEU A 412 22.70 -31.29 -32.19
CA LEU A 412 24.10 -31.61 -31.90
C LEU A 412 24.70 -30.45 -31.10
N LYS A 413 25.31 -30.74 -29.95
CA LYS A 413 25.97 -29.76 -29.06
C LYS A 413 27.39 -30.20 -28.75
N ALA A 414 28.27 -29.24 -28.51
CA ALA A 414 29.59 -29.46 -27.95
C ALA A 414 29.81 -28.51 -26.78
N ASP A 415 30.23 -29.04 -25.63
CA ASP A 415 30.54 -28.24 -24.44
C ASP A 415 32.06 -28.11 -24.31
N THR A 416 32.56 -26.87 -24.23
CA THR A 416 33.99 -26.59 -24.03
C THR A 416 34.17 -25.63 -22.88
N ALA A 417 35.13 -25.91 -21.99
CA ALA A 417 35.43 -25.07 -20.84
C ALA A 417 36.95 -24.98 -20.64
N PHE A 418 37.43 -23.77 -20.38
CA PHE A 418 38.83 -23.45 -20.11
C PHE A 418 38.93 -22.76 -18.76
N TYR A 419 39.88 -23.20 -17.94
CA TYR A 419 40.14 -22.62 -16.64
C TYR A 419 41.60 -22.22 -16.54
N ARG A 420 41.85 -21.00 -16.06
CA ARG A 420 43.20 -20.52 -15.73
C ARG A 420 43.20 -19.96 -14.32
N ASN A 421 43.95 -20.62 -13.43
CA ASN A 421 44.22 -20.08 -12.10
C ASN A 421 45.35 -19.05 -12.19
N ASN A 422 45.23 -17.98 -11.40
CA ASN A 422 46.25 -16.94 -11.25
C ASN A 422 46.82 -16.92 -9.85
#